data_AF-A0A848CQT8-F1
#
_entry.id   AF-A0A848CQT8-F1
#
_cell.length_a   1.000
_cell.length_b   1.000
_cell.length_c   1.000
_cell.angle_alpha   90.00
_cell.angle_beta   90.00
_cell.angle_gamma   90.00
#
_symmetry.space_group_name_H-M   'P 1'
#
loop_
_entity.id
_entity.type
_entity.pdbx_description
1 polymer ?
#
loop_
_entity_poly.entity_id
_entity_poly.type
_entity_poly.pdbx_seq_one_letter_code
_entity_poly.pdbx_strand_id
1 'polypeptide(L)'
;MKQNGLRPEAVSWYTGMLALTLIAVLFGLIFSEEGYNPARLHLGYAYITGIQFCLLTAFFPFLYENNREQNRSIWKLGYKFVQPVCLLVGAALPIYLAYFVIWGRVPASFGTILGVEVSWGIALAGLQQASIHTRPFPIRYFFRMMLFSGSVLLISILFLSVYVAYEQAVITTVFDKDIPLLFFINPLLVLGGLLYEPIGGNQLGSLPVMITCLFSVVFGTFFYFCAYVKQRATAGKERKYAAR
;
A
#
# COMPACT_ATOMS: atom_id res chain seq x y z
N MET A 1 2.48 -27.23 -14.15
CA MET A 1 1.51 -26.55 -13.25
C MET A 1 1.44 -25.08 -13.66
N LYS A 2 0.27 -24.56 -14.07
CA LYS A 2 0.13 -23.12 -14.34
C LYS A 2 0.17 -22.40 -12.99
N GLN A 3 1.27 -21.70 -12.70
CA GLN A 3 1.38 -20.92 -11.48
C GLN A 3 0.36 -19.79 -11.54
N ASN A 4 -0.69 -19.97 -10.76
CA ASN A 4 -1.68 -18.95 -10.50
C ASN A 4 -1.19 -18.13 -9.31
N GLY A 5 -1.13 -16.81 -9.50
CA GLY A 5 -0.83 -15.89 -8.41
C GLY A 5 0.66 -15.60 -8.29
N LEU A 6 0.93 -14.32 -8.04
CA LEU A 6 2.20 -13.67 -7.71
C LEU A 6 3.47 -14.16 -8.42
N ARG A 7 4.20 -13.26 -9.10
CA ARG A 7 5.52 -13.56 -9.65
C ARG A 7 6.49 -13.93 -8.54
N PRO A 8 7.02 -15.16 -8.51
CA PRO A 8 7.86 -15.64 -7.40
C PRO A 8 9.12 -14.79 -7.23
N GLU A 9 9.71 -14.32 -8.34
CA GLU A 9 10.84 -13.40 -8.31
C GLU A 9 10.49 -12.08 -7.59
N ALA A 10 9.40 -11.41 -7.99
CA ALA A 10 8.99 -10.15 -7.37
C ALA A 10 8.62 -10.32 -5.89
N VAL A 11 8.01 -11.45 -5.52
CA VAL A 11 7.74 -11.80 -4.13
C VAL A 11 9.05 -11.98 -3.36
N SER A 12 10.02 -12.70 -3.92
CA SER A 12 11.32 -12.93 -3.27
C SER A 12 12.10 -11.63 -3.04
N TRP A 13 12.06 -10.69 -4.00
CA TRP A 13 12.65 -9.37 -3.83
C TRP A 13 11.95 -8.57 -2.74
N TYR A 14 10.62 -8.55 -2.74
CA TYR A 14 9.83 -7.86 -1.72
C TYR A 14 10.11 -8.43 -0.32
N THR A 15 10.06 -9.75 -0.15
CA THR A 15 10.34 -10.39 1.15
C THR A 15 11.80 -10.24 1.57
N GLY A 16 12.74 -10.24 0.62
CA GLY A 16 14.15 -9.93 0.88
C GLY A 16 14.35 -8.51 1.41
N MET A 17 13.67 -7.51 0.81
CA MET A 17 13.70 -6.13 1.29
C MET A 17 13.04 -5.97 2.66
N LEU A 18 11.94 -6.70 2.92
CA LEU A 18 11.34 -6.76 4.26
C LEU A 18 12.32 -7.38 5.26
N ALA A 19 13.01 -8.46 4.93
CA ALA A 19 14.00 -9.07 5.81
C ALA A 19 15.15 -8.12 6.14
N LEU A 20 15.68 -7.39 5.15
CA LEU A 20 16.68 -6.33 5.37
C LEU A 20 16.15 -5.22 6.28
N THR A 21 14.91 -4.80 6.06
CA THR A 21 14.24 -3.80 6.91
C THR A 21 14.13 -4.32 8.34
N LEU A 22 13.67 -5.55 8.55
CA LEU A 22 13.58 -6.19 9.86
C LEU A 22 14.94 -6.25 10.55
N ILE A 23 15.99 -6.65 9.85
CA ILE A 23 17.35 -6.68 10.38
C ILE A 23 17.77 -5.27 10.82
N ALA A 24 17.54 -4.25 10.00
CA ALA A 24 17.83 -2.87 10.37
C ALA A 24 17.04 -2.41 11.61
N VAL A 25 15.76 -2.82 11.75
CA VAL A 25 14.96 -2.57 12.96
C VAL A 25 15.57 -3.25 14.18
N LEU A 26 15.93 -4.52 14.08
CA LEU A 26 16.51 -5.31 15.17
C LEU A 26 17.88 -4.77 15.62
N PHE A 27 18.71 -4.29 14.69
CA PHE A 27 19.95 -3.59 15.05
C PHE A 27 19.67 -2.25 15.74
N GLY A 28 18.72 -1.47 15.22
CA GLY A 28 18.29 -0.23 15.88
C GLY A 28 17.78 -0.47 17.31
N LEU A 29 17.14 -1.62 17.54
CA LEU A 29 16.70 -2.13 18.83
C LEU A 29 17.85 -2.33 19.82
N ILE A 30 18.87 -3.08 19.40
CA ILE A 30 20.05 -3.39 20.22
C ILE A 30 20.78 -2.10 20.61
N PHE A 31 20.97 -1.18 19.66
CA PHE A 31 21.61 0.11 19.93
C PHE A 31 20.74 1.06 20.75
N SER A 32 19.41 0.85 20.79
CA SER A 32 18.51 1.70 21.60
C SER A 32 18.62 1.44 23.09
N GLU A 33 18.85 0.18 23.50
CA GLU A 33 19.06 -0.18 24.91
C GLU A 33 20.41 0.31 25.46
N GLU A 34 21.38 0.61 24.60
CA GLU A 34 22.71 1.12 24.99
C GLU A 34 22.76 2.64 25.28
N GLY A 35 21.60 3.32 25.36
CA GLY A 35 21.50 4.71 25.84
C GLY A 35 20.80 5.69 24.91
N TYR A 36 19.88 5.23 24.06
CA TYR A 36 19.23 6.07 23.05
C TYR A 36 17.86 6.59 23.49
N ASN A 37 17.54 7.84 23.11
CA ASN A 37 16.37 8.59 23.56
C ASN A 37 15.04 8.01 23.00
N PRO A 38 14.04 7.68 23.85
CA PRO A 38 12.75 7.09 23.43
C PRO A 38 11.95 7.96 22.44
N ALA A 39 12.16 9.28 22.40
CA ALA A 39 11.55 10.14 21.39
C ALA A 39 12.01 9.82 19.96
N ARG A 40 13.27 9.38 19.78
CA ARG A 40 13.82 8.97 18.47
C ARG A 40 13.27 7.62 18.00
N LEU A 41 12.76 6.82 18.94
CA LEU A 41 12.20 5.49 18.67
C LEU A 41 10.80 5.58 18.02
N HIS A 42 10.00 6.59 18.40
CA HIS A 42 8.73 6.92 17.73
C HIS A 42 8.96 7.35 16.26
N LEU A 43 9.98 8.17 16.01
CA LEU A 43 10.38 8.55 14.65
C LEU A 43 10.81 7.32 13.83
N GLY A 44 11.57 6.40 14.43
CA GLY A 44 11.94 5.13 13.79
C GLY A 44 10.74 4.32 13.30
N TYR A 45 9.69 4.19 14.12
CA TYR A 45 8.43 3.54 13.75
C TYR A 45 7.81 4.18 12.51
N ALA A 46 7.71 5.51 12.52
CA ALA A 46 7.11 6.25 11.43
C ALA A 46 7.87 6.07 10.11
N TYR A 47 9.20 6.10 10.16
CA TYR A 47 10.04 5.83 9.00
C TYR A 47 9.89 4.40 8.49
N ILE A 48 9.85 3.40 9.38
CA ILE A 48 9.74 1.99 8.98
C ILE A 48 8.37 1.71 8.36
N THR A 49 7.27 2.15 8.98
CA THR A 49 5.91 2.03 8.41
C THR A 49 5.82 2.77 7.06
N GLY A 50 6.42 3.96 6.96
CA GLY A 50 6.52 4.69 5.69
C GLY A 50 7.33 3.95 4.62
N ILE A 51 8.48 3.36 4.98
CA ILE A 51 9.32 2.57 4.07
C ILE A 51 8.58 1.31 3.62
N GLN A 52 7.91 0.59 4.51
CA GLN A 52 7.13 -0.59 4.16
C GLN A 52 5.99 -0.25 3.20
N PHE A 53 5.25 0.81 3.48
CA PHE A 53 4.23 1.31 2.56
C PHE A 53 4.84 1.66 1.19
N CYS A 54 6.00 2.33 1.17
CA CYS A 54 6.70 2.67 -0.05
C CYS A 54 7.13 1.41 -0.83
N LEU A 55 7.65 0.40 -0.15
CA LEU A 55 8.02 -0.89 -0.72
C LEU A 55 6.80 -1.59 -1.32
N LEU A 56 5.68 -1.64 -0.59
CA LEU A 56 4.43 -2.20 -1.10
C LEU A 56 4.00 -1.49 -2.40
N THR A 57 4.01 -0.17 -2.41
CA THR A 57 3.61 0.66 -3.57
C THR A 57 4.57 0.53 -4.76
N ALA A 58 5.87 0.42 -4.50
CA ALA A 58 6.91 0.31 -5.52
C ALA A 58 6.96 -1.08 -6.16
N PHE A 59 6.77 -2.15 -5.37
CA PHE A 59 6.84 -3.52 -5.87
C PHE A 59 5.52 -4.01 -6.48
N PHE A 60 4.39 -3.39 -6.15
CA PHE A 60 3.06 -3.76 -6.66
C PHE A 60 2.99 -3.99 -8.18
N PRO A 61 3.56 -3.11 -9.03
CA PRO A 61 3.53 -3.28 -10.49
C PRO A 61 4.20 -4.57 -10.98
N PHE A 62 5.16 -5.11 -10.22
CA PHE A 62 5.95 -6.29 -10.55
C PHE A 62 5.33 -7.59 -10.03
N LEU A 63 4.35 -7.49 -9.12
CA LEU A 63 3.89 -8.63 -8.34
C LEU A 63 2.99 -9.59 -9.11
N TYR A 64 2.25 -9.19 -10.14
CA TYR A 64 1.36 -10.11 -10.86
C TYR A 64 1.91 -10.59 -12.21
N GLU A 65 1.81 -11.89 -12.42
CA GLU A 65 2.05 -12.50 -13.71
C GLU A 65 0.83 -12.30 -14.61
N ASN A 66 1.06 -11.94 -15.87
CA ASN A 66 0.03 -11.64 -16.86
C ASN A 66 -0.64 -12.93 -17.36
N ASN A 67 -1.25 -13.68 -16.45
CA ASN A 67 -2.03 -14.85 -16.79
C ASN A 67 -3.43 -14.39 -17.15
N ARG A 68 -3.74 -14.42 -18.46
CA ARG A 68 -5.09 -14.23 -19.01
C ARG A 68 -6.00 -15.41 -18.64
N GLU A 69 -6.11 -15.75 -17.36
CA GLU A 69 -7.13 -16.69 -16.95
C GLU A 69 -8.50 -16.02 -17.05
N GLN A 70 -9.30 -16.55 -17.96
CA GLN A 70 -10.64 -16.08 -18.22
C GLN A 70 -11.59 -16.61 -17.15
N ASN A 71 -11.64 -15.92 -16.02
CA ASN A 71 -12.44 -16.36 -14.88
C ASN A 71 -13.90 -15.89 -15.04
N ARG A 72 -14.85 -16.84 -15.04
CA ARG A 72 -16.27 -16.54 -15.30
C ARG A 72 -17.02 -15.97 -14.07
N SER A 73 -16.47 -16.15 -12.86
CA SER A 73 -17.09 -15.72 -11.59
C SER A 73 -16.40 -14.49 -11.01
N ILE A 74 -17.20 -13.44 -10.73
CA ILE A 74 -16.75 -12.20 -10.07
C ILE A 74 -16.16 -12.49 -8.69
N TRP A 75 -16.76 -13.44 -7.95
CA TRP A 75 -16.31 -13.79 -6.59
C TRP A 75 -14.94 -14.48 -6.57
N LYS A 76 -14.71 -15.42 -7.50
CA LYS A 76 -13.40 -16.10 -7.63
C LYS A 76 -12.30 -15.14 -8.09
N LEU A 77 -12.67 -14.13 -8.88
CA LEU A 77 -11.74 -13.11 -9.34
C LEU A 77 -11.41 -12.10 -8.21
N GLY A 78 -12.39 -11.71 -7.41
CA GLY A 78 -12.19 -10.88 -6.20
C GLY A 78 -11.34 -11.56 -5.12
N TYR A 79 -11.53 -12.86 -4.88
CA TYR A 79 -10.68 -13.61 -3.94
C TYR A 79 -9.21 -13.67 -4.39
N LYS A 80 -8.95 -13.96 -5.68
CA LYS A 80 -7.60 -13.95 -6.28
C LYS A 80 -6.91 -12.57 -6.23
N PHE A 81 -7.67 -11.53 -5.95
CA PHE A 81 -7.24 -10.14 -5.92
C PHE A 81 -6.92 -9.67 -4.50
N VAL A 82 -7.80 -9.98 -3.54
CA VAL A 82 -7.62 -9.58 -2.13
C VAL A 82 -6.58 -10.46 -1.45
N GLN A 83 -6.55 -11.76 -1.76
CA GLN A 83 -5.66 -12.72 -1.10
C GLN A 83 -4.17 -12.32 -1.21
N PRO A 84 -3.63 -11.94 -2.39
CA PRO A 84 -2.22 -11.55 -2.49
C PRO A 84 -1.89 -10.26 -1.76
N VAL A 85 -2.81 -9.29 -1.74
CA VAL A 85 -2.66 -8.05 -0.94
C VAL A 85 -2.54 -8.39 0.54
N CYS A 86 -3.46 -9.22 1.07
CA CYS A 86 -3.42 -9.64 2.46
C CYS A 86 -2.14 -10.42 2.81
N LEU A 87 -1.63 -11.25 1.89
CA LEU A 87 -0.37 -11.96 2.09
C LEU A 87 0.84 -11.01 2.14
N LEU A 88 0.88 -9.99 1.28
CA LEU A 88 1.99 -9.03 1.22
C LEU A 88 2.02 -8.09 2.43
N VAL A 89 0.85 -7.62 2.87
CA VAL A 89 0.72 -6.84 4.12
C VAL A 89 1.01 -7.76 5.33
N GLY A 90 0.52 -9.00 5.30
CA GLY A 90 0.82 -9.99 6.34
C GLY A 90 2.31 -10.32 6.47
N ALA A 91 3.05 -10.32 5.36
CA ALA A 91 4.50 -10.54 5.35
C ALA A 91 5.28 -9.41 6.07
N ALA A 92 4.69 -8.22 6.21
CA ALA A 92 5.26 -7.10 6.97
C ALA A 92 5.02 -7.21 8.49
N LEU A 93 4.12 -8.10 8.94
CA LEU A 93 3.79 -8.28 10.37
C LEU A 93 4.99 -8.50 11.29
N PRO A 94 6.01 -9.32 10.94
CA PRO A 94 7.17 -9.50 11.82
C PRO A 94 7.89 -8.20 12.18
N ILE A 95 7.91 -7.22 11.27
CA ILE A 95 8.53 -5.91 11.49
C ILE A 95 7.68 -5.07 12.44
N TYR A 96 6.35 -5.09 12.27
CA TYR A 96 5.43 -4.45 13.20
C TYR A 96 5.47 -5.09 14.60
N LEU A 97 5.59 -6.43 14.68
CA LEU A 97 5.70 -7.16 15.93
C LEU A 97 7.04 -6.91 16.64
N ALA A 98 8.15 -6.88 15.89
CA ALA A 98 9.46 -6.53 16.44
C ALA A 98 9.41 -5.18 17.15
N TYR A 99 8.63 -4.23 16.62
CA TYR A 99 8.40 -2.94 17.27
C TYR A 99 7.64 -3.02 18.61
N PHE A 100 6.65 -3.92 18.72
CA PHE A 100 5.92 -4.13 19.99
C PHE A 100 6.84 -4.65 21.08
N VAL A 101 7.82 -5.48 20.72
CA VAL A 101 8.82 -5.97 21.66
C VAL A 101 9.66 -4.81 22.21
N ILE A 102 9.97 -3.80 21.39
CA ILE A 102 10.72 -2.59 21.82
C ILE A 102 9.89 -1.70 22.75
N TRP A 103 8.62 -1.49 22.40
CA TRP A 103 7.78 -0.51 23.08
C TRP A 103 7.00 -1.07 24.26
N GLY A 104 6.95 -2.40 24.40
CA GLY A 104 6.13 -3.09 25.40
C GLY A 104 4.62 -2.87 25.25
N ARG A 105 4.19 -2.16 24.20
CA ARG A 105 2.78 -1.83 23.94
C ARG A 105 2.50 -1.79 22.44
N VAL A 106 1.30 -2.26 22.07
CA VAL A 106 0.75 -2.12 20.72
C VAL A 106 0.17 -0.71 20.57
N PRO A 107 0.57 0.10 19.57
CA PRO A 107 -0.09 1.36 19.29
C PRO A 107 -1.58 1.13 19.02
N ALA A 108 -2.45 1.97 19.60
CA ALA A 108 -3.89 1.88 19.37
C ALA A 108 -4.27 1.96 17.88
N SER A 109 -3.45 2.66 17.08
CA SER A 109 -3.61 2.81 15.64
C SER A 109 -3.09 1.63 14.81
N PHE A 110 -2.52 0.58 15.41
CA PHE A 110 -1.91 -0.54 14.67
C PHE A 110 -2.88 -1.25 13.71
N GLY A 111 -4.07 -1.61 14.19
CA GLY A 111 -5.09 -2.23 13.34
C GLY A 111 -5.55 -1.30 12.22
N THR A 112 -5.57 0.00 12.49
CA THR A 112 -5.93 1.05 11.53
C THR A 112 -4.87 1.20 10.44
N ILE A 113 -3.58 1.17 10.81
CA ILE A 113 -2.43 1.19 9.87
C ILE A 113 -2.54 0.02 8.89
N LEU A 114 -2.74 -1.20 9.39
CA LEU A 114 -2.92 -2.39 8.54
C LEU A 114 -4.14 -2.25 7.62
N GLY A 115 -5.25 -1.71 8.14
CA GLY A 115 -6.45 -1.45 7.35
C GLY A 115 -6.20 -0.50 6.17
N VAL A 116 -5.44 0.58 6.42
CA VAL A 116 -5.03 1.54 5.37
C VAL A 116 -4.16 0.84 4.32
N GLU A 117 -3.16 0.07 4.72
CA GLU A 117 -2.28 -0.66 3.79
C GLU A 117 -3.02 -1.67 2.93
N VAL A 118 -3.93 -2.46 3.52
CA VAL A 118 -4.77 -3.42 2.78
C VAL A 118 -5.69 -2.68 1.81
N SER A 119 -6.33 -1.59 2.23
CA SER A 119 -7.22 -0.81 1.36
C SER A 119 -6.47 -0.22 0.17
N TRP A 120 -5.25 0.27 0.40
CA TRP A 120 -4.40 0.79 -0.67
C TRP A 120 -3.92 -0.31 -1.62
N GLY A 121 -3.52 -1.47 -1.09
CA GLY A 121 -3.18 -2.63 -1.91
C GLY A 121 -4.34 -3.08 -2.81
N ILE A 122 -5.58 -2.98 -2.34
CA ILE A 122 -6.80 -3.19 -3.15
C ILE A 122 -6.88 -2.16 -4.29
N ALA A 123 -6.58 -0.88 -4.03
CA ALA A 123 -6.55 0.15 -5.08
C ALA A 123 -5.51 -0.16 -6.16
N LEU A 124 -4.29 -0.52 -5.75
CA LEU A 124 -3.20 -0.88 -6.66
C LEU A 124 -3.51 -2.13 -7.48
N ALA A 125 -4.09 -3.16 -6.86
CA ALA A 125 -4.55 -4.35 -7.55
C ALA A 125 -5.61 -4.02 -8.60
N GLY A 126 -6.54 -3.10 -8.29
CA GLY A 126 -7.60 -2.67 -9.21
C GLY A 126 -7.02 -2.06 -10.47
N LEU A 127 -6.08 -1.13 -10.27
CA LEU A 127 -5.36 -0.45 -11.33
C LEU A 127 -4.54 -1.42 -12.19
N GLN A 128 -3.87 -2.38 -11.55
CA GLN A 128 -3.08 -3.41 -12.24
C GLN A 128 -3.97 -4.30 -13.12
N GLN A 129 -5.12 -4.74 -12.60
CA GLN A 129 -6.05 -5.57 -13.35
C GLN A 129 -6.64 -4.84 -14.56
N ALA A 130 -7.01 -3.56 -14.39
CA ALA A 130 -7.44 -2.72 -15.51
C ALA A 130 -6.38 -2.59 -16.59
N SER A 131 -5.11 -2.51 -16.19
CA SER A 131 -3.96 -2.35 -17.08
C SER A 131 -3.59 -3.62 -17.85
N ILE A 132 -3.87 -4.80 -17.30
CA ILE A 132 -3.57 -6.10 -17.93
C ILE A 132 -4.53 -6.42 -19.11
N HIS A 133 -5.76 -5.92 -19.07
CA HIS A 133 -6.80 -6.24 -20.06
C HIS A 133 -6.90 -5.25 -21.23
N THR A 134 -6.03 -4.26 -21.29
CA THR A 134 -5.87 -3.33 -22.41
C THR A 134 -4.84 -3.90 -23.42
N ARG A 135 -5.27 -4.37 -24.60
CA ARG A 135 -4.36 -4.59 -25.76
C ARG A 135 -4.04 -3.25 -26.45
N PRO A 136 -2.89 -3.07 -27.13
CA PRO A 136 -1.64 -3.85 -27.11
C PRO A 136 -0.48 -3.03 -26.50
N PHE A 137 0.36 -3.64 -25.66
CA PHE A 137 1.74 -3.26 -25.25
C PHE A 137 1.97 -3.33 -23.73
N PRO A 138 2.57 -4.43 -23.21
CA PRO A 138 2.89 -4.58 -21.79
C PRO A 138 3.80 -3.45 -21.25
N ILE A 139 4.69 -2.90 -22.09
CA ILE A 139 5.63 -1.83 -21.70
C ILE A 139 4.92 -0.53 -21.34
N ARG A 140 3.93 -0.07 -22.14
CA ARG A 140 3.20 1.18 -21.83
C ARG A 140 2.40 1.07 -20.53
N TYR A 141 1.91 -0.12 -20.17
CA TYR A 141 1.18 -0.34 -18.91
C TYR A 141 2.12 -0.39 -17.72
N PHE A 142 3.24 -1.09 -17.86
CA PHE A 142 4.31 -1.10 -16.88
C PHE A 142 4.79 0.33 -16.59
N PHE A 143 5.01 1.14 -17.62
CA PHE A 143 5.35 2.56 -17.49
C PHE A 143 4.26 3.39 -16.80
N ARG A 144 2.96 3.13 -17.06
CA ARG A 144 1.85 3.85 -16.40
C ARG A 144 1.75 3.50 -14.91
N MET A 145 1.89 2.21 -14.57
CA MET A 145 1.90 1.77 -13.16
C MET A 145 3.14 2.32 -12.45
N MET A 146 4.32 2.32 -13.09
CA MET A 146 5.52 2.94 -12.54
C MET A 146 5.40 4.46 -12.40
N LEU A 147 4.81 5.15 -13.38
CA LEU A 147 4.53 6.59 -13.28
C LEU A 147 3.54 6.88 -12.15
N PHE A 148 2.49 6.07 -11.99
CA PHE A 148 1.53 6.21 -10.90
C PHE A 148 2.20 5.98 -9.55
N SER A 149 2.81 4.81 -9.32
CA SER A 149 3.54 4.51 -8.08
C SER A 149 4.63 5.54 -7.81
N GLY A 150 5.41 5.91 -8.83
CA GLY A 150 6.46 6.93 -8.74
C GLY A 150 5.92 8.32 -8.40
N SER A 151 4.78 8.73 -8.96
CA SER A 151 4.13 9.99 -8.63
C SER A 151 3.60 10.00 -7.20
N VAL A 152 2.97 8.91 -6.74
CA VAL A 152 2.52 8.77 -5.35
C VAL A 152 3.71 8.85 -4.39
N LEU A 153 4.81 8.16 -4.70
CA LEU A 153 6.03 8.18 -3.90
C LEU A 153 6.66 9.57 -3.89
N LEU A 154 6.79 10.22 -5.04
CA LEU A 154 7.39 11.55 -5.16
C LEU A 154 6.57 12.60 -4.42
N ILE A 155 5.25 12.60 -4.61
CA ILE A 155 4.33 13.47 -3.86
C ILE A 155 4.45 13.22 -2.36
N SER A 156 4.54 11.96 -1.95
CA SER A 156 4.64 11.62 -0.54
C SER A 156 6.01 11.95 0.08
N ILE A 157 7.10 11.84 -0.68
CA ILE A 157 8.44 12.30 -0.26
C ILE A 157 8.44 13.82 -0.16
N LEU A 158 7.82 14.55 -1.10
CA LEU A 158 7.65 15.99 -1.00
C LEU A 158 6.87 16.37 0.27
N PHE A 159 5.75 15.70 0.55
CA PHE A 159 4.99 15.90 1.78
C PHE A 159 5.81 15.56 3.03
N LEU A 160 6.56 14.46 3.02
CA LEU A 160 7.45 14.08 4.13
C LEU A 160 8.57 15.11 4.33
N SER A 161 9.12 15.68 3.26
CA SER A 161 10.15 16.71 3.35
C SER A 161 9.61 18.02 3.94
N VAL A 162 8.39 18.41 3.57
CA VAL A 162 7.67 19.52 4.18
C VAL A 162 7.40 19.20 5.65
N TYR A 163 6.98 17.98 5.96
CA TYR A 163 6.74 17.52 7.33
C TYR A 163 7.98 17.64 8.22
N VAL A 164 9.14 17.17 7.75
CA VAL A 164 10.41 17.24 8.48
C VAL A 164 10.90 18.68 8.61
N ALA A 165 10.77 19.51 7.56
CA ALA A 165 11.21 20.89 7.60
C ALA A 165 10.38 21.79 8.53
N TYR A 166 9.10 21.44 8.75
CA TYR A 166 8.17 22.18 9.59
C TYR A 166 7.74 21.39 10.83
N GLU A 167 8.61 20.51 11.34
CA GLU A 167 8.34 19.57 12.43
C GLU A 167 7.60 20.23 13.63
N GLN A 168 7.97 21.45 14.04
CA GLN A 168 7.31 22.18 15.14
C GLN A 168 5.90 22.71 14.81
N ALA A 169 5.59 22.97 13.55
CA ALA A 169 4.26 23.41 13.11
C ALA A 169 3.34 22.25 12.71
N VAL A 170 3.92 21.08 12.36
CA VAL A 170 3.21 19.94 11.77
C VAL A 170 3.00 18.77 12.75
N ILE A 171 3.85 18.62 13.80
CA ILE A 171 3.63 17.64 14.89
C ILE A 171 2.27 17.81 15.56
N THR A 172 1.66 19.00 15.50
CA THR A 172 0.36 19.29 16.13
C THR A 172 -0.85 19.19 15.20
N THR A 173 -0.68 18.90 13.90
CA THR A 173 -1.71 19.25 12.89
C THR A 173 -1.86 18.29 11.70
N VAL A 174 -1.39 17.03 11.73
CA VAL A 174 -1.57 16.14 10.56
C VAL A 174 -3.06 15.86 10.27
N PHE A 175 -3.87 15.74 11.32
CA PHE A 175 -5.33 15.64 11.24
C PHE A 175 -5.97 16.97 11.65
N ASP A 176 -5.43 18.08 11.14
CA ASP A 176 -6.00 19.42 11.31
C ASP A 176 -7.16 19.65 10.33
N LYS A 177 -8.21 20.31 10.83
CA LYS A 177 -9.39 20.71 10.06
C LYS A 177 -9.08 21.67 8.92
N ASP A 178 -7.96 22.39 8.99
CA ASP A 178 -7.53 23.35 7.98
C ASP A 178 -6.90 22.66 6.76
N ILE A 179 -6.53 21.38 6.87
CA ILE A 179 -6.04 20.59 5.74
C ILE A 179 -7.22 20.19 4.85
N PRO A 180 -7.19 20.51 3.54
CA PRO A 180 -8.29 20.14 2.66
C PRO A 180 -8.47 18.63 2.59
N LEU A 181 -9.70 18.16 2.76
CA LEU A 181 -10.03 16.74 2.90
C LEU A 181 -9.53 15.84 1.75
N LEU A 182 -9.38 16.41 0.55
CA LEU A 182 -8.85 15.72 -0.63
C LEU A 182 -7.42 15.21 -0.43
N PHE A 183 -6.62 15.84 0.42
CA PHE A 183 -5.23 15.41 0.69
C PHE A 183 -5.19 14.06 1.41
N PHE A 184 -6.23 13.73 2.17
CA PHE A 184 -6.40 12.43 2.82
C PHE A 184 -6.86 11.33 1.88
N ILE A 185 -6.81 11.54 0.57
CA ILE A 185 -6.77 10.44 -0.42
C ILE A 185 -5.38 9.78 -0.42
N ASN A 186 -4.33 10.51 -0.01
CA ASN A 186 -2.99 9.97 0.06
C ASN A 186 -2.83 9.12 1.35
N PRO A 187 -2.68 7.79 1.23
CA PRO A 187 -2.50 6.90 2.39
C PRO A 187 -1.22 7.19 3.17
N LEU A 188 -0.15 7.72 2.57
CA LEU A 188 1.08 8.07 3.32
C LEU A 188 0.85 9.22 4.29
N LEU A 189 -0.01 10.17 3.92
CA LEU A 189 -0.35 11.30 4.78
C LEU A 189 -1.24 10.83 5.95
N VAL A 190 -2.14 9.88 5.70
CA VAL A 190 -2.96 9.25 6.74
C VAL A 190 -2.13 8.36 7.66
N LEU A 191 -1.21 7.56 7.12
CA LEU A 191 -0.27 6.79 7.92
C LEU A 191 0.58 7.70 8.79
N GLY A 192 1.13 8.79 8.21
CA GLY A 192 1.81 9.83 8.98
C GLY A 192 0.95 10.32 10.15
N GLY A 193 -0.31 10.71 9.91
CA GLY A 193 -1.20 11.17 10.99
C GLY A 193 -1.45 10.11 12.06
N LEU A 194 -1.65 8.85 11.69
CA LEU A 194 -1.84 7.74 12.63
C LEU A 194 -0.60 7.41 13.46
N LEU A 195 0.59 7.69 12.91
CA LEU A 195 1.87 7.48 13.59
C LEU A 195 2.16 8.58 14.63
N TYR A 196 1.66 9.80 14.38
CA TYR A 196 1.86 10.96 15.26
C TYR A 196 0.66 11.27 16.18
N GLU A 197 -0.50 10.63 15.98
CA GLU A 197 -1.68 10.72 16.85
C GLU A 197 -1.34 10.66 18.36
N PRO A 198 -0.43 9.78 18.85
CA PRO A 198 -0.09 9.71 20.28
C PRO A 198 0.61 10.96 20.85
N ILE A 199 1.18 11.81 19.99
CA ILE A 199 1.96 13.00 20.36
C ILE A 199 1.07 14.27 20.35
N GLY A 200 -0.17 14.16 19.88
CA GLY A 200 -1.19 15.21 19.86
C GLY A 200 -1.61 15.60 18.44
N GLY A 201 -2.72 16.35 18.30
CA GLY A 201 -3.13 16.93 17.01
C GLY A 201 -4.16 16.15 16.18
N ASN A 202 -5.11 15.47 16.82
CA ASN A 202 -6.20 14.76 16.14
C ASN A 202 -7.53 15.55 16.16
N GLN A 203 -7.63 16.63 15.37
CA GLN A 203 -8.86 17.45 15.30
C GLN A 203 -9.94 16.82 14.41
N LEU A 204 -9.53 16.09 13.37
CA LEU A 204 -10.42 15.44 12.40
C LEU A 204 -10.87 14.02 12.82
N GLY A 205 -10.36 13.49 13.92
CA GLY A 205 -10.67 12.14 14.39
C GLY A 205 -10.28 11.07 13.36
N SER A 206 -11.16 10.10 13.14
CA SER A 206 -10.98 9.02 12.16
C SER A 206 -11.34 9.42 10.72
N LEU A 207 -11.76 10.67 10.47
CA LEU A 207 -12.22 11.11 9.16
C LEU A 207 -11.17 10.92 8.04
N PRO A 208 -9.88 11.26 8.23
CA PRO A 208 -8.84 11.02 7.24
C PRO A 208 -8.72 9.55 6.84
N VAL A 209 -8.79 8.64 7.82
CA VAL A 209 -8.76 7.20 7.61
C VAL A 209 -9.95 6.74 6.78
N MET A 210 -11.15 7.21 7.13
CA MET A 210 -12.37 6.87 6.39
C MET A 210 -12.28 7.33 4.93
N ILE A 211 -11.74 8.53 4.67
CA ILE A 211 -11.55 9.07 3.32
C ILE A 211 -10.58 8.20 2.52
N THR A 212 -9.38 7.91 3.04
CA THR A 212 -8.40 7.06 2.36
C THR A 212 -8.96 5.67 2.06
N CYS A 213 -9.57 5.02 3.06
CA CYS A 213 -10.10 3.66 2.91
C CYS A 213 -11.24 3.62 1.88
N LEU A 214 -12.19 4.55 1.98
CA LEU A 214 -13.34 4.61 1.07
C LEU A 214 -12.89 4.94 -0.36
N PHE A 215 -11.99 5.92 -0.54
CA PHE A 215 -11.40 6.21 -1.82
C PHE A 215 -10.72 4.97 -2.41
N SER A 216 -9.85 4.30 -1.64
CA SER A 216 -9.05 3.18 -2.12
C SER A 216 -9.93 1.99 -2.55
N VAL A 217 -10.97 1.67 -1.77
CA VAL A 217 -11.92 0.61 -2.11
C VAL A 217 -12.77 0.98 -3.33
N VAL A 218 -13.32 2.19 -3.39
CA VAL A 218 -14.13 2.65 -4.53
C VAL A 218 -13.29 2.68 -5.81
N PHE A 219 -12.10 3.28 -5.74
CA PHE A 219 -11.15 3.36 -6.85
C PHE A 219 -10.74 1.97 -7.34
N GLY A 220 -10.28 1.10 -6.43
CA GLY A 220 -9.89 -0.26 -6.76
C GLY A 220 -11.03 -1.06 -7.40
N THR A 221 -12.23 -0.97 -6.83
CA THR A 221 -13.43 -1.67 -7.33
C THR A 221 -13.89 -1.14 -8.68
N PHE A 222 -13.80 0.18 -8.91
CA PHE A 222 -14.11 0.80 -10.19
C PHE A 222 -13.20 0.28 -11.30
N PHE A 223 -11.87 0.34 -11.10
CA PHE A 223 -10.91 -0.16 -12.09
C PHE A 223 -11.05 -1.66 -12.32
N TYR A 224 -11.33 -2.41 -11.26
CA TYR A 224 -11.65 -3.82 -11.33
C TYR A 224 -12.88 -4.10 -12.22
N PHE A 225 -13.98 -3.35 -12.02
CA PHE A 225 -15.19 -3.50 -12.82
C PHE A 225 -14.93 -3.16 -14.30
N CYS A 226 -14.19 -2.08 -14.58
CA CYS A 226 -13.76 -1.74 -15.93
C CYS A 226 -12.96 -2.88 -16.59
N ALA A 227 -12.04 -3.49 -15.84
CA ALA A 227 -11.25 -4.64 -16.30
C ALA A 227 -12.15 -5.83 -16.65
N TYR A 228 -13.12 -6.15 -15.78
CA TYR A 228 -14.06 -7.24 -15.95
C TYR A 228 -14.92 -7.10 -17.21
N VAL A 229 -15.53 -5.92 -17.40
CA VAL A 229 -16.35 -5.62 -18.58
C VAL A 229 -15.54 -5.78 -19.87
N LYS A 230 -14.30 -5.27 -19.87
CA LYS A 230 -13.41 -5.37 -21.02
C LYS A 230 -13.00 -6.81 -21.34
N GLN A 231 -12.75 -7.63 -20.31
CA GLN A 231 -12.45 -9.05 -20.48
C GLN A 231 -13.61 -9.80 -21.14
N ARG A 232 -14.86 -9.54 -20.71
CA ARG A 232 -16.06 -10.13 -21.34
C ARG A 232 -16.26 -9.69 -22.79
N ALA A 233 -16.05 -8.40 -23.09
CA ALA A 233 -16.19 -7.89 -24.45
C ALA A 233 -15.19 -8.54 -25.42
N THR A 234 -13.95 -8.76 -24.98
CA THR A 234 -12.90 -9.39 -25.78
C THR A 234 -13.20 -10.88 -26.01
N ALA A 235 -13.65 -11.58 -24.98
CA ALA A 235 -14.10 -12.97 -25.06
C ALA A 235 -15.27 -13.19 -26.03
N GLY A 236 -16.24 -12.29 -26.03
CA GLY A 236 -17.38 -12.34 -26.95
C GLY A 236 -16.96 -12.18 -28.40
N LYS A 237 -15.96 -11.31 -28.67
CA LYS A 237 -15.37 -11.16 -30.01
C LYS A 237 -14.65 -12.43 -30.44
N GLU A 238 -13.75 -12.98 -29.61
CA GLU A 238 -12.99 -14.18 -29.93
C GLU A 238 -13.89 -15.40 -30.22
N ARG A 239 -15.01 -15.57 -29.48
CA ARG A 239 -16.01 -16.61 -29.78
C ARG A 239 -16.73 -16.42 -31.12
N LYS A 240 -17.05 -15.17 -31.49
CA LYS A 240 -17.68 -14.88 -32.80
C LYS A 240 -16.73 -15.14 -33.97
N TYR A 241 -15.43 -14.93 -33.77
CA TYR A 241 -14.42 -15.23 -34.79
C TYR A 241 -14.12 -16.73 -34.91
N ALA A 242 -14.16 -17.49 -33.81
CA ALA A 242 -13.95 -18.95 -33.83
C ALA A 242 -15.14 -19.76 -34.36
N ALA A 243 -16.33 -19.14 -34.46
CA ALA A 243 -17.55 -19.75 -34.99
C ALA A 243 -17.81 -19.43 -36.47
N ARG A 244 -16.90 -18.68 -37.12
CA ARG A 244 -16.87 -18.40 -38.56
C ARG A 244 -15.73 -19.17 -39.20
#